data_AF-A0A8T5GHJ0-F1
#
_entry.id   AF-A0A8T5GHJ0-F1
#
_cell.length_a   1.000
_cell.length_b   1.000
_cell.length_c   1.000
_cell.angle_alpha   90.00
_cell.angle_beta   90.00
_cell.angle_gamma   90.00
#
_symmetry.space_group_name_H-M   'P 1'
#
loop_
_entity.id
_entity.type
_entity.pdbx_description
1 polymer ?
#
loop_
_entity_poly.entity_id
_entity_poly.type
_entity_poly.pdbx_seq_one_letter_code
_entity_poly.pdbx_strand_id
1 'polypeptide(L)'
;SELVDDYVQTAGWNMDALFIPQDHPAREMQDTFYLKEPAKMELSEELMGKWKSIHEDGGATGSTGWGGSFSFDTAQRPLLRTHTTVNTIQYLAQYPKEACRVFSVDRVFRKEAIDRTHLPEFHQIEGIIMEEGANLQMLVTTLKTFYAKMGYPEVRVRPAYFPYTEPSLEIEVKWHGKWLELGGAGIFRPEVTEPLGIESPVLAWGMGLERLAMLVLGLDDIRQLYISDLDWLRQQPLL
;
A
#
# COMPACT_ATOMS: atom_id res chain seq x y z
N SER A 1 -14.78 6.56 3.31
CA SER A 1 -14.83 6.01 4.69
C SER A 1 -13.43 5.63 5.14
N GLU A 2 -13.17 5.66 6.44
CA GLU A 2 -11.91 5.19 7.03
C GLU A 2 -11.99 3.68 7.29
N LEU A 3 -10.92 2.94 6.98
CA LEU A 3 -10.80 1.51 7.24
C LEU A 3 -9.82 1.26 8.38
N VAL A 4 -10.22 0.39 9.32
CA VAL A 4 -9.40 -0.09 10.43
C VAL A 4 -9.41 -1.61 10.39
N ASP A 5 -8.23 -2.22 10.46
CA ASP A 5 -8.05 -3.68 10.36
C ASP A 5 -6.96 -4.19 11.32
N ASP A 6 -6.90 -5.49 11.52
CA ASP A 6 -5.91 -6.17 12.36
C ASP A 6 -4.49 -6.06 11.78
N TYR A 7 -3.50 -6.13 12.66
CA TYR A 7 -2.08 -6.07 12.32
C TYR A 7 -1.58 -7.38 11.72
N VAL A 8 -2.15 -8.50 12.15
CA VAL A 8 -1.80 -9.83 11.66
C VAL A 8 -2.62 -10.14 10.42
N GLN A 9 -1.93 -10.39 9.31
CA GLN A 9 -2.55 -10.72 8.03
C GLN A 9 -1.90 -11.98 7.46
N THR A 10 -2.59 -12.66 6.55
CA THR A 10 -1.98 -13.76 5.79
C THR A 10 -1.12 -13.21 4.66
N ALA A 11 -0.06 -13.92 4.30
CA ALA A 11 0.73 -13.61 3.10
C ALA A 11 -0.14 -13.61 1.83
N GLY A 12 -1.18 -14.44 1.82
CA GLY A 12 -2.25 -14.46 0.83
C GLY A 12 -2.85 -13.08 0.61
N TRP A 13 -3.45 -12.50 1.65
CA TRP A 13 -4.08 -11.19 1.55
C TRP A 13 -3.08 -10.05 1.39
N ASN A 14 -1.97 -10.11 2.12
CA ASN A 14 -0.99 -9.03 2.11
C ASN A 14 -0.17 -9.00 0.82
N MET A 15 -0.02 -10.10 0.09
CA MET A 15 0.89 -10.14 -1.07
C MET A 15 0.27 -10.85 -2.28
N ASP A 16 -0.29 -12.05 -2.13
CA ASP A 16 -0.80 -12.83 -3.28
C ASP A 16 -2.02 -12.15 -3.92
N ALA A 17 -2.91 -11.57 -3.11
CA ALA A 17 -4.06 -10.80 -3.55
C ALA A 17 -3.67 -9.56 -4.37
N LEU A 18 -2.47 -9.04 -4.14
CA LEU A 18 -1.89 -7.90 -4.83
C LEU A 18 -0.96 -8.35 -5.98
N PHE A 19 -1.11 -9.59 -6.46
CA PHE A 19 -0.35 -10.10 -7.60
C PHE A 19 1.19 -10.00 -7.44
N ILE A 20 1.69 -9.87 -6.21
CA ILE A 20 3.12 -9.85 -5.90
C ILE A 20 3.63 -11.29 -5.97
N PRO A 21 4.65 -11.65 -6.76
CA PRO A 21 5.05 -13.05 -6.90
C PRO A 21 5.65 -13.62 -5.59
N GLN A 22 5.55 -14.94 -5.39
CA GLN A 22 5.95 -15.58 -4.12
C GLN A 22 7.47 -15.58 -3.85
N ASP A 23 8.28 -15.42 -4.89
CA ASP A 23 9.73 -15.26 -4.86
C ASP A 23 10.18 -13.78 -4.81
N HIS A 24 9.24 -12.85 -4.66
CA HIS A 24 9.55 -11.43 -4.57
C HIS A 24 10.39 -11.12 -3.32
N PRO A 25 11.49 -10.34 -3.41
CA PRO A 25 12.38 -10.06 -2.28
C PRO A 25 11.67 -9.53 -1.03
N ALA A 26 10.64 -8.69 -1.21
CA ALA A 26 9.86 -8.16 -0.08
C ALA A 26 9.20 -9.25 0.80
N ARG A 27 9.03 -10.48 0.30
CA ARG A 27 8.49 -11.62 1.06
C ARG A 27 9.55 -12.35 1.88
N GLU A 28 10.82 -12.01 1.76
CA GLU A 28 11.90 -12.65 2.50
C GLU A 28 11.85 -12.34 4.00
N MET A 29 12.37 -13.27 4.82
CA MET A 29 12.42 -13.10 6.29
C MET A 29 13.31 -11.94 6.75
N GLN A 30 14.11 -11.37 5.85
CA GLN A 30 14.92 -10.19 6.12
C GLN A 30 14.11 -8.90 6.02
N ASP A 31 13.00 -8.90 5.28
CA ASP A 31 12.19 -7.71 4.97
C ASP A 31 10.80 -7.76 5.66
N THR A 32 10.26 -8.95 5.91
CA THR A 32 8.93 -9.16 6.48
C THR A 32 8.95 -9.91 7.83
N PHE A 33 8.14 -9.45 8.78
CA PHE A 33 7.93 -10.11 10.06
C PHE A 33 6.86 -11.22 9.96
N TYR A 34 7.29 -12.45 9.70
CA TYR A 34 6.42 -13.62 9.80
C TYR A 34 6.21 -14.04 11.25
N LEU A 35 5.00 -14.50 11.56
CA LEU A 35 4.69 -15.02 12.89
C LEU A 35 5.21 -16.45 13.04
N LYS A 36 5.69 -16.76 14.24
CA LYS A 36 6.00 -18.13 14.65
C LYS A 36 4.74 -18.86 15.12
N GLU A 37 3.87 -18.16 15.84
CA GLU A 37 2.62 -18.67 16.40
C GLU A 37 1.52 -17.59 16.22
N PRO A 38 0.39 -17.92 15.54
CA PRO A 38 0.17 -19.16 14.80
C PRO A 38 1.17 -19.32 13.64
N ALA A 39 1.42 -20.56 13.20
CA ALA A 39 2.30 -20.83 12.04
C ALA A 39 1.54 -20.81 10.70
N LYS A 40 0.21 -20.95 10.76
CA LYS A 40 -0.71 -20.91 9.62
C LYS A 40 -2.02 -20.25 10.05
N MET A 41 -2.65 -19.55 9.12
CA MET A 41 -4.00 -19.03 9.26
C MET A 41 -4.88 -19.57 8.13
N GLU A 42 -6.16 -19.78 8.45
CA GLU A 42 -7.13 -20.31 7.50
C GLU A 42 -7.41 -19.31 6.36
N LEU A 43 -7.52 -19.84 5.15
CA LEU A 43 -7.88 -19.11 3.94
C LEU A 43 -8.82 -19.97 3.10
N SER A 44 -9.76 -19.32 2.41
CA SER A 44 -10.66 -20.02 1.50
C SER A 44 -9.86 -20.70 0.37
N GLU A 45 -10.08 -22.00 0.19
CA GLU A 45 -9.50 -22.77 -0.91
C GLU A 45 -9.91 -22.20 -2.29
N GLU A 46 -11.13 -21.68 -2.40
CA GLU A 46 -11.61 -21.03 -3.62
C GLU A 46 -10.76 -19.79 -3.94
N LEU A 47 -10.49 -18.96 -2.93
CA LEU A 47 -9.71 -17.73 -3.09
C LEU A 47 -8.26 -18.06 -3.44
N MET A 48 -7.64 -19.00 -2.73
CA MET A 48 -6.30 -19.46 -3.04
C MET A 48 -6.22 -20.10 -4.44
N GLY A 49 -7.26 -20.80 -4.88
CA GLY A 49 -7.36 -21.33 -6.24
C GLY A 49 -7.37 -20.24 -7.30
N LYS A 50 -8.09 -19.14 -7.08
CA LYS A 50 -8.09 -17.96 -7.96
C LYS A 50 -6.71 -17.30 -8.01
N TRP A 51 -6.08 -17.09 -6.86
CA TRP A 51 -4.71 -16.56 -6.80
C TRP A 51 -3.70 -17.47 -7.48
N LYS A 52 -3.82 -18.79 -7.31
CA LYS A 52 -2.97 -19.74 -8.02
C LYS A 52 -3.10 -19.60 -9.53
N SER A 53 -4.32 -19.65 -10.08
CA SER A 53 -4.52 -19.51 -11.52
C SER A 53 -3.94 -18.21 -12.04
N ILE A 54 -4.28 -17.07 -11.42
CA ILE A 54 -3.80 -15.78 -11.91
C ILE A 54 -2.27 -15.65 -11.86
N HIS A 55 -1.62 -16.19 -10.82
CA HIS A 55 -0.16 -16.16 -10.68
C HIS A 55 0.57 -17.14 -11.59
N GLU A 56 0.03 -18.34 -11.82
CA GLU A 56 0.71 -19.37 -12.63
C GLU A 56 0.52 -19.12 -14.13
N ASP A 57 -0.70 -18.81 -14.58
CA ASP A 57 -1.07 -18.77 -16.00
C ASP A 57 -1.80 -17.50 -16.46
N GLY A 58 -2.06 -16.55 -15.56
CA GLY A 58 -2.74 -15.29 -15.88
C GLY A 58 -4.27 -15.40 -15.95
N GLY A 59 -4.84 -16.56 -15.66
CA GLY A 59 -6.29 -16.75 -15.55
C GLY A 59 -7.05 -16.25 -16.78
N ALA A 60 -8.07 -15.41 -16.55
CA ALA A 60 -8.91 -14.85 -17.62
C ALA A 60 -8.49 -13.45 -18.09
N THR A 61 -7.46 -12.86 -17.49
CA THR A 61 -7.06 -11.45 -17.72
C THR A 61 -6.38 -11.22 -19.07
N GLY A 62 -5.95 -12.29 -19.75
CA GLY A 62 -5.05 -12.20 -20.92
C GLY A 62 -3.57 -11.98 -20.57
N SER A 63 -3.23 -11.94 -19.28
CA SER A 63 -1.85 -11.99 -18.78
C SER A 63 -1.24 -13.38 -18.98
N THR A 64 0.08 -13.48 -18.93
CA THR A 64 0.79 -14.78 -18.91
C THR A 64 1.01 -15.31 -17.50
N GLY A 65 0.61 -14.56 -16.47
CA GLY A 65 1.04 -14.82 -15.10
C GLY A 65 2.55 -14.63 -14.91
N TRP A 66 3.07 -15.13 -13.79
CA TRP A 66 4.50 -15.12 -13.45
C TRP A 66 5.24 -16.39 -13.93
N GLY A 67 4.53 -17.44 -14.36
CA GLY A 67 5.14 -18.65 -14.94
C GLY A 67 5.87 -19.56 -13.94
N GLY A 68 5.53 -19.48 -12.64
CA GLY A 68 6.08 -20.31 -11.56
C GLY A 68 5.05 -21.24 -10.92
N SER A 69 5.39 -21.86 -9.78
CA SER A 69 4.46 -22.67 -8.99
C SER A 69 3.94 -21.90 -7.78
N PHE A 70 2.63 -21.88 -7.57
CA PHE A 70 2.00 -21.23 -6.43
C PHE A 70 1.87 -22.18 -5.22
N SER A 71 2.35 -21.75 -4.06
CA SER A 71 2.26 -22.51 -2.81
C SER A 71 1.15 -21.99 -1.91
N PHE A 72 0.18 -22.85 -1.59
CA PHE A 72 -0.88 -22.57 -0.60
C PHE A 72 -0.30 -22.44 0.80
N ASP A 73 0.71 -23.25 1.13
CA ASP A 73 1.41 -23.15 2.42
C ASP A 73 2.01 -21.76 2.61
N THR A 74 2.59 -21.18 1.55
CA THR A 74 3.15 -19.82 1.59
C THR A 74 2.04 -18.79 1.81
N ALA A 75 0.93 -18.88 1.08
CA ALA A 75 -0.20 -17.95 1.20
C ALA A 75 -0.83 -17.95 2.61
N GLN A 76 -0.87 -19.11 3.27
CA GLN A 76 -1.42 -19.26 4.62
C GLN A 76 -0.50 -18.78 5.74
N ARG A 77 0.75 -18.38 5.44
CA ARG A 77 1.69 -17.91 6.48
C ARG A 77 1.21 -16.57 7.05
N PRO A 78 1.06 -16.46 8.37
CA PRO A 78 0.78 -15.20 9.03
C PRO A 78 2.01 -14.28 9.08
N LEU A 79 1.78 -12.99 8.89
CA LEU A 79 2.77 -11.92 8.99
C LEU A 79 2.17 -10.70 9.68
N LEU A 80 3.03 -9.80 10.17
CA LEU A 80 2.62 -8.44 10.46
C LEU A 80 2.55 -7.66 9.15
N ARG A 81 1.40 -7.03 8.87
CA ARG A 81 1.15 -6.36 7.60
C ARG A 81 2.24 -5.36 7.23
N THR A 82 2.69 -5.41 5.99
CA THR A 82 3.81 -4.59 5.50
C THR A 82 3.38 -3.27 4.87
N HIS A 83 2.08 -3.13 4.60
CA HIS A 83 1.43 -1.95 4.00
C HIS A 83 -0.09 -2.01 4.28
N THR A 84 -0.77 -0.87 4.21
CA THR A 84 -2.22 -0.79 4.41
C THR A 84 -3.05 -1.27 3.22
N THR A 85 -2.41 -1.65 2.10
CA THR A 85 -3.08 -2.11 0.88
C THR A 85 -3.84 -3.42 1.07
N VAL A 86 -3.46 -4.18 2.10
CA VAL A 86 -4.20 -5.36 2.52
C VAL A 86 -5.62 -5.01 3.01
N ASN A 87 -5.79 -3.87 3.68
CA ASN A 87 -7.08 -3.44 4.20
C ASN A 87 -8.00 -3.01 3.03
N THR A 88 -7.45 -2.28 2.06
CA THR A 88 -8.22 -1.77 0.92
C THR A 88 -8.60 -2.88 -0.04
N ILE A 89 -7.72 -3.86 -0.29
CA ILE A 89 -8.05 -5.01 -1.15
C ILE A 89 -9.08 -5.94 -0.50
N GLN A 90 -9.02 -6.14 0.82
CA GLN A 90 -10.04 -6.89 1.55
C GLN A 90 -11.40 -6.19 1.53
N TYR A 91 -11.42 -4.85 1.67
CA TYR A 91 -12.64 -4.06 1.51
C TYR A 91 -13.22 -4.21 0.11
N LEU A 92 -12.38 -4.09 -0.92
CA LEU A 92 -12.80 -4.27 -2.32
C LEU A 92 -13.34 -5.67 -2.60
N ALA A 93 -12.74 -6.71 -2.00
CA ALA A 93 -13.24 -8.08 -2.11
C ALA A 93 -14.63 -8.27 -1.48
N GLN A 94 -14.97 -7.50 -0.44
CA GLN A 94 -16.29 -7.53 0.18
C GLN A 94 -17.34 -6.74 -0.62
N TYR A 95 -16.94 -5.66 -1.30
CA TYR A 95 -17.82 -4.76 -2.04
C TYR A 95 -17.40 -4.56 -3.50
N PRO A 96 -17.25 -5.63 -4.31
CA PRO A 96 -16.57 -5.57 -5.60
C PRO A 96 -17.31 -4.79 -6.69
N LYS A 97 -18.59 -4.48 -6.48
CA LYS A 97 -19.47 -3.80 -7.45
C LYS A 97 -19.91 -2.41 -7.01
N GLU A 98 -19.54 -1.99 -5.81
CA GLU A 98 -20.01 -0.73 -5.23
C GLU A 98 -18.96 0.35 -5.40
N ALA A 99 -19.24 1.36 -6.24
CA ALA A 99 -18.33 2.48 -6.42
C ALA A 99 -17.99 3.12 -5.07
N CYS A 100 -16.70 3.28 -4.79
CA CYS A 100 -16.25 3.67 -3.46
C CYS A 100 -15.03 4.59 -3.50
N ARG A 101 -14.91 5.40 -2.46
CA ARG A 101 -13.73 6.19 -2.14
C ARG A 101 -13.41 5.97 -0.67
N VAL A 102 -12.36 5.22 -0.40
CA VAL A 102 -11.96 4.85 0.96
C VAL A 102 -10.51 5.17 1.20
N PHE A 103 -10.18 5.38 2.47
CA PHE A 103 -8.81 5.62 2.90
C PHE A 103 -8.55 4.87 4.21
N SER A 104 -7.28 4.65 4.51
CA SER A 104 -6.84 4.07 5.78
C SER A 104 -5.58 4.83 6.23
N VAL A 105 -5.49 5.10 7.53
CA VAL A 105 -4.29 5.64 8.15
C VAL A 105 -3.95 4.70 9.30
N ASP A 106 -2.96 3.83 9.09
CA ASP A 106 -2.72 2.79 10.06
C ASP A 106 -1.26 2.32 10.07
N ARG A 107 -0.89 1.66 11.15
CA ARG A 107 0.48 1.20 11.40
C ARG A 107 0.80 -0.02 10.56
N VAL A 108 2.01 -0.04 10.01
CA VAL A 108 2.57 -1.12 9.22
C VAL A 108 3.96 -1.48 9.73
N PHE A 109 4.40 -2.70 9.43
CA PHE A 109 5.62 -3.28 10.00
C PHE A 109 6.53 -3.77 8.88
N ARG A 110 7.78 -3.33 8.89
CA ARG A 110 8.81 -3.77 7.95
C ARG A 110 10.10 -4.00 8.69
N LYS A 111 10.85 -5.04 8.31
CA LYS A 111 12.12 -5.34 8.95
C LYS A 111 13.24 -4.51 8.33
N GLU A 112 13.07 -3.19 8.39
CA GLU A 112 14.03 -2.21 7.91
C GLU A 112 14.99 -1.78 9.04
N ALA A 113 16.22 -1.44 8.69
CA ALA A 113 17.18 -0.91 9.66
C ALA A 113 16.74 0.49 10.11
N ILE A 114 16.85 0.77 11.42
CA ILE A 114 16.53 2.10 11.96
C ILE A 114 17.53 3.12 11.41
N ASP A 115 17.03 4.11 10.67
CA ASP A 115 17.83 5.23 10.19
C ASP A 115 17.06 6.56 10.28
N ARG A 116 17.52 7.60 9.58
CA ARG A 116 16.91 8.94 9.60
C ARG A 116 15.58 9.04 8.83
N THR A 117 15.26 8.01 8.06
CA THR A 117 14.17 7.92 7.08
C THR A 117 13.30 6.67 7.25
N HIS A 118 13.79 5.63 7.92
CA HIS A 118 13.13 4.34 8.06
C HIS A 118 13.00 3.93 9.54
N LEU A 119 11.84 3.40 9.87
CA LEU A 119 11.50 2.81 11.16
C LEU A 119 10.87 1.43 10.94
N PRO A 120 11.10 0.44 11.83
CA PRO A 120 10.53 -0.90 11.68
C PRO A 120 9.01 -0.94 11.81
N GLU A 121 8.46 0.07 12.48
CA GLU A 121 7.03 0.37 12.52
C GLU A 121 6.82 1.85 12.15
N PHE A 122 5.84 2.11 11.30
CA PHE A 122 5.47 3.48 10.89
C PHE A 122 4.01 3.48 10.42
N HIS A 123 3.42 4.65 10.20
CA HIS A 123 2.03 4.77 9.77
C HIS A 123 1.96 5.03 8.26
N GLN A 124 1.17 4.22 7.57
CA GLN A 124 0.91 4.39 6.15
C GLN A 124 -0.49 4.98 5.97
N ILE A 125 -0.54 6.08 5.21
CA ILE A 125 -1.78 6.62 4.65
C ILE A 125 -1.97 5.94 3.30
N GLU A 126 -3.14 5.39 3.07
CA GLU A 126 -3.54 4.86 1.78
C GLU A 126 -4.93 5.35 1.41
N GLY A 127 -5.16 5.58 0.11
CA GLY A 127 -6.48 5.83 -0.43
C GLY A 127 -6.71 5.08 -1.73
N ILE A 128 -7.96 4.71 -1.97
CA ILE A 128 -8.43 4.14 -3.23
C ILE A 128 -9.70 4.84 -3.74
N ILE A 129 -9.86 4.84 -5.06
CA ILE A 129 -11.07 5.27 -5.77
C ILE A 129 -11.42 4.17 -6.77
N MET A 130 -12.59 3.55 -6.61
CA MET A 130 -13.14 2.58 -7.55
C MET A 130 -14.41 3.15 -8.18
N GLU A 131 -14.39 3.41 -9.48
CA GLU A 131 -15.56 3.86 -10.24
C GLU A 131 -15.34 3.62 -11.75
N GLU A 132 -16.40 3.46 -12.53
CA GLU A 132 -16.34 3.12 -13.96
C GLU A 132 -15.53 4.13 -14.79
N GLY A 133 -15.59 5.43 -14.44
CA GLY A 133 -14.86 6.50 -15.12
C GLY A 133 -13.43 6.74 -14.64
N ALA A 134 -12.94 5.94 -13.67
CA ALA A 134 -11.64 6.12 -13.07
C ALA A 134 -10.51 5.94 -14.10
N ASN A 135 -9.58 6.90 -14.13
CA ASN A 135 -8.46 6.89 -15.08
C ASN A 135 -7.23 7.64 -14.51
N LEU A 136 -6.12 7.58 -15.25
CA LEU A 136 -4.85 8.18 -14.84
C LEU A 136 -4.94 9.69 -14.60
N GLN A 137 -5.73 10.42 -15.41
CA GLN A 137 -5.91 11.86 -15.24
C GLN A 137 -6.62 12.17 -13.92
N MET A 138 -7.63 11.39 -13.55
CA MET A 138 -8.30 11.50 -12.26
C MET A 138 -7.34 11.23 -11.10
N LEU A 139 -6.50 10.19 -11.19
CA LEU A 139 -5.51 9.87 -10.17
C LEU A 139 -4.53 11.04 -9.96
N VAL A 140 -3.91 11.52 -11.04
CA VAL A 140 -2.96 12.64 -10.99
C VAL A 140 -3.61 13.91 -10.45
N THR A 141 -4.85 14.21 -10.84
CA THR A 141 -5.57 15.40 -10.38
C THR A 141 -5.92 15.31 -8.89
N THR A 142 -6.32 14.12 -8.44
CA THR A 142 -6.62 13.84 -7.02
C THR A 142 -5.39 14.07 -6.16
N LEU A 143 -4.24 13.51 -6.56
CA LEU A 143 -2.97 13.66 -5.85
C LEU A 143 -2.48 15.11 -5.81
N LYS A 144 -2.53 15.82 -6.94
CA LYS A 144 -2.18 17.25 -6.99
C LYS A 144 -3.07 18.09 -6.08
N THR A 145 -4.36 17.79 -6.05
CA THR A 145 -5.33 18.49 -5.18
C THR A 145 -5.08 18.18 -3.71
N PHE A 146 -4.76 16.92 -3.38
CA PHE A 146 -4.42 16.49 -2.03
C PHE A 146 -3.21 17.27 -1.50
N TYR A 147 -2.07 17.24 -2.21
CA TYR A 147 -0.86 17.93 -1.77
C TYR A 147 -0.99 19.46 -1.79
N ALA A 148 -1.73 20.04 -2.73
CA ALA A 148 -2.02 21.46 -2.73
C ALA A 148 -2.81 21.90 -1.48
N LYS A 149 -3.78 21.09 -1.02
CA LYS A 149 -4.51 21.34 0.23
C LYS A 149 -3.63 21.21 1.47
N MET A 150 -2.58 20.40 1.41
CA MET A 150 -1.55 20.29 2.45
C MET A 150 -0.54 21.45 2.44
N GLY A 151 -0.66 22.41 1.52
CA GLY A 151 0.27 23.55 1.40
C GLY A 151 1.42 23.34 0.42
N TYR A 152 1.43 22.25 -0.34
CA TYR A 152 2.49 21.91 -1.30
C TYR A 152 1.94 21.84 -2.74
N PRO A 153 1.70 22.99 -3.41
CA PRO A 153 1.11 23.01 -4.76
C PRO A 153 2.08 22.59 -5.87
N GLU A 154 3.39 22.66 -5.63
CA GLU A 154 4.41 22.24 -6.60
C GLU A 154 4.61 20.72 -6.53
N VAL A 155 3.80 19.99 -7.31
CA VAL A 155 3.77 18.52 -7.36
C VAL A 155 4.27 18.02 -8.72
N ARG A 156 5.22 17.07 -8.69
CA ARG A 156 5.74 16.35 -9.85
C ARG A 156 5.32 14.89 -9.76
N VAL A 157 4.97 14.30 -10.90
CA VAL A 157 4.62 12.88 -11.03
C VAL A 157 5.57 12.24 -12.01
N ARG A 158 6.13 11.09 -11.66
CA ARG A 158 7.09 10.34 -12.48
C ARG A 158 6.61 8.90 -12.67
N PRO A 159 6.89 8.26 -13.81
CA PRO A 159 6.67 6.82 -13.95
C PRO A 159 7.51 6.05 -12.91
N ALA A 160 6.90 5.03 -12.34
CA ALA A 160 7.54 4.11 -11.39
C ALA A 160 7.08 2.67 -11.68
N TYR A 161 7.52 1.71 -10.88
CA TYR A 161 7.11 0.32 -10.97
C TYR A 161 6.63 -0.17 -9.60
N PHE A 162 5.40 -0.67 -9.54
CA PHE A 162 4.85 -1.43 -8.42
C PHE A 162 4.16 -2.68 -8.97
N PRO A 163 4.34 -3.87 -8.36
CA PRO A 163 3.83 -5.12 -8.93
C PRO A 163 2.30 -5.17 -9.14
N TYR A 164 1.54 -4.48 -8.29
CA TYR A 164 0.07 -4.48 -8.29
C TYR A 164 -0.57 -3.36 -9.11
N THR A 165 0.21 -2.44 -9.70
CA THR A 165 -0.36 -1.32 -10.47
C THR A 165 0.24 -1.15 -11.86
N GLU A 166 -0.61 -0.86 -12.85
CA GLU A 166 -0.23 -0.53 -14.21
C GLU A 166 -1.27 0.44 -14.80
N PRO A 167 -0.92 1.71 -15.10
CA PRO A 167 0.37 2.35 -14.90
C PRO A 167 0.69 2.64 -13.43
N SER A 168 1.98 2.69 -13.12
CA SER A 168 2.55 3.02 -11.82
C SER A 168 3.23 4.39 -11.83
N LEU A 169 3.08 5.14 -10.74
CA LEU A 169 3.51 6.53 -10.59
C LEU A 169 4.16 6.76 -9.22
N GLU A 170 5.14 7.64 -9.19
CA GLU A 170 5.74 8.18 -7.96
C GLU A 170 5.46 9.68 -7.88
N ILE A 171 5.15 10.17 -6.68
CA ILE A 171 4.80 11.56 -6.43
C ILE A 171 5.90 12.24 -5.63
N GLU A 172 6.37 13.36 -6.15
CA GLU A 172 7.33 14.23 -5.48
C GLU A 172 6.72 15.62 -5.28
N VAL A 173 7.00 16.22 -4.12
CA VAL A 173 6.66 17.61 -3.83
C VAL A 173 7.92 18.44 -3.70
N LYS A 174 7.83 19.73 -4.03
CA LYS A 174 8.97 20.63 -3.85
C LYS A 174 9.01 21.17 -2.42
N TRP A 175 10.12 20.95 -1.74
CA TRP A 175 10.38 21.41 -0.38
C TRP A 175 11.81 21.95 -0.27
N HIS A 176 11.98 23.16 0.25
CA HIS A 176 13.26 23.89 0.31
C HIS A 176 14.07 23.88 -1.01
N GLY A 177 13.39 24.00 -2.15
CA GLY A 177 14.01 24.00 -3.47
C GLY A 177 14.46 22.63 -3.98
N LYS A 178 14.22 21.55 -3.23
CA LYS A 178 14.49 20.16 -3.63
C LYS A 178 13.19 19.42 -3.87
N TRP A 179 13.24 18.40 -4.73
CA TRP A 179 12.12 17.48 -4.93
C TRP A 179 12.24 16.34 -3.92
N LEU A 180 11.17 16.11 -3.16
CA LEU A 180 11.09 15.05 -2.16
C LEU A 180 9.99 14.06 -2.55
N GLU A 181 10.35 12.78 -2.65
CA GLU A 181 9.43 11.68 -2.86
C GLU A 181 8.55 11.45 -1.62
N LEU A 182 7.23 11.44 -1.81
CA LEU A 182 6.27 11.22 -0.73
C LEU A 182 5.50 9.93 -0.81
N GLY A 183 5.38 9.31 -1.98
CA GLY A 183 4.62 8.08 -2.09
C GLY A 183 4.44 7.58 -3.50
N GLY A 184 3.88 6.37 -3.56
CA GLY A 184 3.52 5.69 -4.79
C GLY A 184 2.03 5.79 -5.08
N ALA A 185 1.67 5.70 -6.35
CA ALA A 185 0.30 5.60 -6.80
C ALA A 185 0.22 4.80 -8.10
N GLY A 186 -0.97 4.35 -8.44
CA GLY A 186 -1.20 3.69 -9.72
C GLY A 186 -2.64 3.23 -9.88
N ILE A 187 -2.88 2.52 -10.97
CA ILE A 187 -4.16 1.86 -11.23
C ILE A 187 -3.96 0.37 -11.01
N PHE A 188 -4.78 -0.27 -10.17
CA PHE A 188 -4.62 -1.70 -9.94
C PHE A 188 -4.72 -2.48 -11.24
N ARG A 189 -3.84 -3.47 -11.34
CA ARG A 189 -3.80 -4.34 -12.51
C ARG A 189 -5.05 -5.25 -12.55
N PRO A 190 -5.48 -5.69 -13.74
CA PRO A 190 -6.55 -6.67 -13.88
C PRO A 190 -6.30 -7.95 -13.07
N GLU A 191 -5.05 -8.38 -12.94
CA GLU A 191 -4.67 -9.56 -12.14
C GLU A 191 -4.95 -9.40 -10.63
N VAL A 192 -5.12 -8.17 -10.15
CA VAL A 192 -5.53 -7.86 -8.77
C VAL A 192 -7.05 -7.80 -8.65
N THR A 193 -7.73 -7.19 -9.63
CA THR A 193 -9.16 -6.86 -9.55
C THR A 193 -10.09 -7.98 -10.02
N GLU A 194 -9.77 -8.65 -11.13
CA GLU A 194 -10.63 -9.68 -11.73
C GLU A 194 -10.86 -10.90 -10.83
N PRO A 195 -9.86 -11.44 -10.09
CA PRO A 195 -10.10 -12.55 -9.15
C PRO A 195 -11.13 -12.23 -8.06
N LEU A 196 -11.33 -10.94 -7.77
CA LEU A 196 -12.27 -10.45 -6.77
C LEU A 196 -13.62 -10.06 -7.38
N GLY A 197 -13.79 -10.18 -8.71
CA GLY A 197 -15.01 -9.81 -9.43
C GLY A 197 -15.19 -8.30 -9.60
N ILE A 198 -14.11 -7.52 -9.53
CA ILE A 198 -14.11 -6.07 -9.70
C ILE A 198 -13.91 -5.75 -11.17
N GLU A 199 -14.91 -5.11 -11.77
CA GLU A 199 -14.91 -4.73 -13.20
C GLU A 199 -14.49 -3.27 -13.43
N SER A 200 -14.62 -2.42 -12.40
CA SER A 200 -14.27 -0.99 -12.49
C SER A 200 -12.78 -0.77 -12.21
N PRO A 201 -12.13 0.21 -12.88
CA PRO A 201 -10.77 0.58 -12.54
C PRO A 201 -10.66 1.07 -11.08
N VAL A 202 -9.57 0.66 -10.42
CA VAL A 202 -9.27 1.08 -9.05
C VAL A 202 -8.00 1.92 -9.06
N LEU A 203 -8.14 3.20 -8.73
CA LEU A 203 -7.02 4.10 -8.50
C LEU A 203 -6.55 3.92 -7.06
N ALA A 204 -5.25 3.77 -6.83
CA ALA A 204 -4.68 3.63 -5.50
C ALA A 204 -3.51 4.59 -5.32
N TRP A 205 -3.32 5.09 -4.10
CA TRP A 205 -2.15 5.85 -3.71
C TRP A 205 -1.82 5.62 -2.23
N GLY A 206 -0.53 5.67 -1.90
CA GLY A 206 -0.06 5.51 -0.53
C GLY A 206 1.16 6.39 -0.23
N MET A 207 1.27 6.81 1.01
CA MET A 207 2.39 7.61 1.52
C MET A 207 2.63 7.33 3.01
N GLY A 208 3.87 7.54 3.47
CA GLY A 208 4.18 7.51 4.89
C GLY A 208 3.65 8.76 5.60
N LEU A 209 2.88 8.58 6.66
CA LEU A 209 2.39 9.70 7.49
C LEU A 209 3.56 10.48 8.07
N GLU A 210 4.62 9.80 8.49
CA GLU A 210 5.78 10.41 9.10
C GLU A 210 6.52 11.34 8.12
N ARG A 211 6.65 10.95 6.84
CA ARG A 211 7.25 11.83 5.82
C ARG A 211 6.42 13.11 5.64
N LEU A 212 5.10 12.98 5.66
CA LEU A 212 4.19 14.11 5.56
C LEU A 212 4.25 15.00 6.83
N ALA A 213 4.33 14.39 8.01
CA ALA A 213 4.48 15.10 9.29
C ALA A 213 5.81 15.87 9.35
N MET A 214 6.91 15.25 8.92
CA MET A 214 8.21 15.91 8.83
C MET A 214 8.16 17.16 7.94
N LEU A 215 7.48 17.07 6.79
CA LEU A 215 7.28 18.22 5.91
C LEU A 215 6.52 19.37 6.59
N VAL A 216 5.38 19.05 7.21
CA VAL A 216 4.50 20.04 7.84
C VAL A 216 5.16 20.68 9.06
N LEU A 217 5.91 19.90 9.84
CA LEU A 217 6.59 20.35 11.05
C LEU A 217 8.00 20.90 10.82
N GLY A 218 8.51 20.83 9.58
CA GLY A 218 9.86 21.30 9.25
C GLY A 218 10.98 20.48 9.90
N LEU A 219 10.81 19.15 10.01
CA LEU A 219 11.75 18.24 10.66
C LEU A 219 12.64 17.51 9.62
N ASP A 220 13.94 17.38 9.94
CA ASP A 220 14.93 16.71 9.10
C ASP A 220 15.30 15.27 9.56
N ASP A 221 14.65 14.78 10.62
CA ASP A 221 14.89 13.45 11.18
C ASP A 221 13.60 12.84 11.73
N ILE A 222 13.18 11.70 11.14
CA ILE A 222 11.94 11.00 11.50
C ILE A 222 11.89 10.62 12.98
N ARG A 223 13.05 10.34 13.58
CA ARG A 223 13.15 9.88 14.98
C ARG A 223 12.67 10.95 15.95
N GLN A 224 12.73 12.24 15.58
CA GLN A 224 12.20 13.33 16.40
C GLN A 224 10.70 13.21 16.66
N LEU A 225 9.94 12.58 15.76
CA LEU A 225 8.52 12.32 15.97
C LEU A 225 8.24 11.28 17.07
N TYR A 226 9.24 10.45 17.40
CA TYR A 226 9.13 9.33 18.34
C TYR A 226 9.93 9.54 19.62
N ILE A 227 10.72 10.61 19.70
CA ILE A 227 11.34 11.04 20.96
C ILE A 227 10.21 11.63 21.82
N SER A 228 10.04 11.09 23.02
CA SER A 228 9.10 11.64 24.02
C SER A 228 9.65 12.92 24.66
N ASP A 229 9.84 13.97 23.86
CA ASP A 229 10.23 15.30 24.35
C ASP A 229 8.96 16.09 24.71
N LEU A 230 8.65 16.11 26.01
CA LEU A 230 7.48 16.79 26.55
C LEU A 230 7.54 18.31 26.36
N ASP A 231 8.73 18.91 26.34
CA ASP A 231 8.87 20.36 26.20
C ASP A 231 8.66 20.77 24.74
N TRP A 232 9.16 19.97 23.79
CA TRP A 232 8.82 20.12 22.37
C TRP A 232 7.31 20.02 22.14
N LEU A 233 6.64 19.01 22.72
CA LEU A 233 5.18 18.82 22.61
C LEU A 233 4.39 20.00 23.18
N ARG A 234 4.84 20.59 24.30
CA ARG A 234 4.19 21.76 24.92
C ARG A 234 4.34 23.04 24.10
N GLN A 235 5.39 23.14 23.29
CA GLN A 235 5.72 24.33 22.51
C GLN A 235 5.15 24.27 21.08
N GLN A 236 4.62 23.12 20.63
CA GLN A 236 4.03 23.02 19.31
C GLN A 236 2.71 23.82 19.22
N PRO A 237 2.54 24.66 18.19
CA PRO A 237 1.28 25.36 17.96
C PRO A 237 0.18 24.37 17.55
N LEU A 238 -1.07 24.71 17.85
CA LEU A 238 -2.22 24.06 17.22
C LEU A 238 -2.23 24.46 15.74
N LEU A 239 -2.02 23.49 14.86
CA LEU A 239 -2.07 23.64 13.40
C LEU A 239 -3.50 23.75 12.87
#